data_AF-A0A5C8M8E7-F1
#
_entry.id   AF-A0A5C8M8E7-F1
#
_cell.length_a   1.000
_cell.length_b   1.000
_cell.length_c   1.000
_cell.angle_alpha   90.00
_cell.angle_beta   90.00
_cell.angle_gamma   90.00
#
_symmetry.space_group_name_H-M   'P 1'
#
loop_
_entity.id
_entity.type
_entity.pdbx_description
1 polymer ?
#
loop_
_entity_poly.entity_id
_entity_poly.type
_entity_poly.pdbx_seq_one_letter_code
_entity_poly.pdbx_strand_id
1 'polypeptide(L)' 'GKDGIKKAYETGKGKIIIRGKAVIEQAKGGKKQIIITELPYEVNKANLVKKIDELRFDKKLDGISDVRDETDRTGLRIV' A
#
# COMPACT_ATOMS: atom_id res chain seq x y z
N GLY A 1 -7.66 8.47 -15.73
CA GLY A 1 -7.13 7.16 -15.29
C GLY A 1 -6.50 6.40 -16.45
N LYS A 2 -7.26 6.21 -17.53
CA LYS A 2 -6.79 5.60 -18.78
C LYS A 2 -6.01 6.59 -19.68
N ASP A 3 -6.16 7.89 -19.45
CA ASP A 3 -5.56 8.95 -20.29
C ASP A 3 -4.03 8.93 -20.27
N GLY A 4 -3.43 8.64 -19.10
CA GLY A 4 -1.99 8.51 -18.97
C GLY A 4 -1.43 7.31 -19.74
N ILE A 5 -2.21 6.23 -19.82
CA ILE A 5 -1.88 5.02 -20.59
C ILE A 5 -1.97 5.33 -22.09
N LYS A 6 -3.06 5.96 -22.52
CA LYS A 6 -3.27 6.35 -23.93
C LYS A 6 -2.16 7.28 -24.42
N LYS A 7 -1.83 8.30 -23.64
CA LYS A 7 -0.73 9.24 -23.96
C LYS A 7 0.65 8.56 -23.99
N ALA A 8 0.89 7.59 -23.10
CA ALA A 8 2.14 6.82 -23.11
C ALA A 8 2.29 6.03 -24.42
N TYR A 9 1.21 5.39 -24.91
CA TYR A 9 1.23 4.69 -26.20
C TYR A 9 1.36 5.63 -27.40
N GLU A 10 0.71 6.79 -27.37
CA GLU A 10 0.73 7.74 -28.50
C GLU A 10 2.04 8.53 -28.60
N THR A 11 2.66 8.89 -27.48
CA THR A 11 3.79 9.84 -27.45
C THR A 11 5.09 9.24 -26.91
N GLY A 12 5.06 7.99 -26.45
CA GLY A 12 6.16 7.36 -25.70
C GLY A 12 6.37 7.95 -24.30
N LYS A 13 5.59 8.96 -23.89
CA LYS A 13 5.70 9.65 -22.61
C LYS A 13 4.33 9.79 -21.95
N GLY A 14 4.15 9.14 -20.80
CA GLY A 14 2.92 9.25 -20.05
C GLY A 14 3.12 8.94 -18.57
N LYS A 15 2.38 9.63 -17.72
CA LYS A 15 2.36 9.37 -16.28
C LYS A 15 1.25 8.38 -15.97
N ILE A 16 1.61 7.20 -15.47
CA ILE A 16 0.68 6.15 -15.08
C ILE A 16 0.61 6.12 -13.56
N ILE A 17 -0.60 6.18 -13.00
CA ILE A 17 -0.83 6.08 -11.57
C ILE A 17 -1.17 4.63 -11.26
N ILE A 18 -0.33 3.97 -10.46
CA ILE A 18 -0.52 2.59 -10.00
C ILE A 18 -0.80 2.62 -8.50
N ARG A 19 -1.74 1.79 -8.04
CA ARG A 19 -2.09 1.66 -6.63
C ARG A 19 -2.08 0.19 -6.25
N GLY A 20 -1.56 -0.11 -5.06
CA GLY A 20 -1.69 -1.44 -4.46
C GLY A 20 -3.14 -1.77 -4.11
N LYS A 21 -3.45 -3.06 -3.97
CA LYS A 21 -4.76 -3.47 -3.47
C LYS A 21 -4.70 -3.61 -1.96
N ALA A 22 -5.71 -3.07 -1.31
CA ALA A 22 -5.90 -3.19 0.12
C ALA A 22 -7.38 -3.41 0.43
N VAL A 23 -7.64 -4.14 1.51
CA VAL A 23 -8.97 -4.45 2.02
C VAL A 23 -9.07 -3.96 3.46
N ILE A 24 -10.24 -3.48 3.86
CA ILE A 24 -10.50 -3.06 5.23
C ILE A 24 -11.26 -4.19 5.93
N GLU A 25 -10.66 -4.79 6.95
CA GLU A 25 -11.29 -5.80 7.80
C GLU A 25 -11.71 -5.19 9.14
N GLN A 26 -12.82 -5.69 9.69
CA GLN A 26 -13.25 -5.34 11.05
C GLN A 26 -12.60 -6.31 12.03
N ALA A 27 -11.73 -5.77 12.89
CA ALA A 27 -11.15 -6.51 14.00
C ALA A 27 -12.10 -6.52 15.20
N LYS A 28 -11.84 -7.47 16.12
CA LYS A 28 -12.58 -7.57 17.39
C LYS A 28 -12.53 -6.25 18.16
N GLY A 29 -13.65 -5.88 18.77
CA GLY A 29 -13.76 -4.65 19.57
C GLY A 29 -13.94 -3.37 18.73
N GLY A 30 -14.44 -3.47 17.50
CA GLY A 30 -14.77 -2.30 16.67
C GLY A 30 -13.58 -1.60 16.02
N LYS A 31 -12.38 -2.19 16.12
CA LYS A 31 -11.17 -1.69 15.45
C LYS A 31 -11.21 -2.05 13.97
N LYS A 32 -10.62 -1.21 13.12
CA LYS A 32 -10.47 -1.48 11.68
C LYS A 32 -9.01 -1.84 11.40
N GLN A 33 -8.79 -2.81 10.54
CA GLN A 33 -7.47 -3.19 10.03
C GLN A 33 -7.44 -2.96 8.52
N ILE A 34 -6.31 -2.46 8.02
CA ILE A 34 -6.09 -2.27 6.58
C ILE A 34 -5.10 -3.34 6.16
N ILE A 35 -5.54 -4.24 5.30
CA ILE A 35 -4.73 -5.36 4.82
C ILE A 35 -4.33 -5.10 3.39
N ILE A 36 -3.03 -4.90 3.16
CA ILE A 36 -2.47 -4.72 1.82
C ILE A 36 -2.16 -6.10 1.25
N THR A 37 -2.77 -6.42 0.10
CA THR A 37 -2.64 -7.72 -0.57
C THR A 37 -1.80 -7.64 -1.85
N GLU A 38 -1.64 -6.45 -2.44
CA GLU A 38 -0.82 -6.26 -3.64
C GLU A 38 -0.07 -4.93 -3.59
N LEU A 39 1.17 -4.90 -4.11
CA LEU A 39 1.97 -3.69 -4.25
C LEU A 39 2.15 -3.31 -5.72
N PRO A 40 2.30 -2.00 -6.01
CA PRO A 40 2.74 -1.54 -7.33
C PRO A 40 4.10 -2.12 -7.73
N TYR A 41 4.34 -2.15 -9.04
CA TYR A 41 5.64 -2.57 -9.59
C TYR A 41 6.80 -1.73 -9.02
N GLU A 42 7.94 -2.39 -8.80
CA GLU A 42 9.17 -1.81 -8.20
C GLU A 42 9.03 -1.25 -6.78
N VAL A 43 7.92 -1.46 -6.08
CA VAL A 43 7.79 -1.08 -4.68
C VAL A 43 8.41 -2.15 -3.79
N ASN A 44 9.48 -1.81 -3.08
CA ASN A 44 10.07 -2.67 -2.07
C ASN A 44 9.21 -2.71 -0.81
N LYS A 45 8.77 -3.91 -0.42
CA LYS A 45 7.93 -4.15 0.76
C LYS A 45 8.55 -3.67 2.07
N ALA A 46 9.82 -4.02 2.33
CA ALA A 46 10.48 -3.68 3.58
C ALA A 46 10.61 -2.15 3.73
N ASN A 47 10.93 -1.47 2.62
CA ASN A 47 10.98 0.00 2.61
C ASN A 47 9.61 0.63 2.84
N LEU A 48 8.54 0.04 2.27
CA LEU A 48 7.17 0.50 2.51
C LEU A 48 6.80 0.39 3.99
N VAL A 49 6.98 -0.78 4.60
CA VAL A 49 6.66 -1.02 6.02
C VAL A 49 7.44 -0.06 6.91
N LYS A 50 8.75 0.09 6.68
CA LYS A 50 9.59 1.02 7.42
C LYS A 50 9.09 2.46 7.30
N LYS A 51 8.72 2.90 6.10
CA LYS A 51 8.20 4.25 5.85
C LYS A 51 6.91 4.51 6.61
N ILE A 52 6.00 3.54 6.68
CA ILE A 52 4.74 3.69 7.41
C ILE A 52 5.01 3.80 8.91
N ASP A 53 5.92 2.98 9.45
CA ASP A 53 6.28 3.03 10.87
C ASP A 53 6.99 4.34 11.25
N GLU A 54 7.87 4.86 10.38
CA GLU A 54 8.46 6.20 10.51
C GLU A 54 7.38 7.29 10.56
N LEU A 55 6.40 7.26 9.66
CA LEU A 55 5.30 8.25 9.62
C LEU A 55 4.37 8.17 10.83
N ARG A 56 4.19 6.98 11.39
CA ARG A 56 3.48 6.75 12.66
C ARG A 56 4.27 7.35 13.82
N PHE A 57 5.58 7.10 13.90
CA PHE A 57 6.45 7.64 14.95
C PHE A 57 6.51 9.18 14.91
N ASP A 58 6.64 9.75 13.71
CA ASP A 58 6.63 11.19 13.45
C ASP A 58 5.25 11.84 13.71
N LYS A 59 4.22 11.06 14.03
CA LYS A 59 2.81 11.50 14.16
C LYS A 59 2.30 12.29 12.95
N LYS A 60 2.82 11.99 11.76
CA LYS A 60 2.31 12.55 10.49
C LYS A 60 1.05 11.83 10.02
N LEU A 61 0.87 10.59 10.47
CA LEU A 61 -0.32 9.77 10.24
C LEU A 61 -0.97 9.40 11.58
N ASP A 62 -2.04 10.11 11.92
CA ASP A 62 -2.87 9.79 13.08
C ASP A 62 -3.79 8.58 12.81
N GLY A 63 -4.03 7.79 13.85
CA GLY A 63 -4.94 6.64 13.80
C GLY A 63 -4.31 5.30 13.41
N ILE A 64 -3.00 5.25 13.13
CA ILE A 64 -2.26 4.00 12.94
C ILE A 64 -1.79 3.49 14.30
N SER A 65 -2.37 2.38 14.73
CA SER A 65 -2.01 1.75 16.01
C SER A 65 -0.73 0.92 15.92
N ASP A 66 -0.57 0.17 14.84
CA ASP A 66 0.57 -0.73 14.61
C ASP A 66 0.69 -1.07 13.12
N VAL A 67 1.87 -1.54 12.70
CA VAL A 67 2.11 -2.04 11.32
C VAL A 67 2.91 -3.33 11.39
N ARG A 68 2.46 -4.39 10.71
CA ARG A 68 3.10 -5.71 10.71
C ARG A 68 3.14 -6.32 9.31
N ASP A 69 4.25 -6.97 9.00
CA ASP A 69 4.41 -7.77 7.79
C ASP A 69 4.14 -9.24 8.14
N GLU A 70 2.98 -9.74 7.70
CA GLU A 70 2.53 -11.13 7.86
C GLU A 70 2.66 -11.91 6.53
N THR A 71 3.57 -11.48 5.65
CA THR A 71 3.76 -12.14 4.35
C THR A 71 4.35 -13.53 4.55
N ASP A 72 3.57 -14.53 4.14
CA ASP A 72 3.95 -15.93 4.13
C ASP A 72 4.08 -16.47 2.69
N ARG A 73 4.32 -17.78 2.57
CA ARG A 73 4.40 -18.48 1.27
C ARG A 73 3.11 -18.39 0.44
N THR A 74 1.97 -18.07 1.07
CA THR A 74 0.64 -18.01 0.44
C THR A 74 0.33 -16.66 -0.20
N GLY A 75 1.09 -15.61 0.10
CA GLY A 75 0.91 -14.30 -0.51
C GLY A 75 1.35 -13.13 0.37
N LEU A 76 1.25 -11.93 -0.21
CA LEU A 76 1.56 -10.68 0.46
C LEU A 76 0.45 -10.31 1.46
N ARG A 77 0.83 -10.03 2.70
CA ARG A 77 -0.08 -9.51 3.73
C ARG A 77 0.65 -8.53 4.62
N ILE A 78 0.26 -7.25 4.55
CA ILE A 78 0.75 -6.19 5.44
C ILE A 78 -0.47 -5.65 6.19
N VAL A 79 -0.40 -5.60 7.51
CA VAL A 79 -1.49 -5.23 8.45
C VAL A 79 -1.14 -3.96 9.20
#